data_AF-A0A543FH23-F1
#
_entry.id   AF-A0A543FH23-F1
#
_cell.length_a   1.000
_cell.length_b   1.000
_cell.length_c   1.000
_cell.angle_alpha   90.00
_cell.angle_beta   90.00
_cell.angle_gamma   90.00
#
_symmetry.space_group_name_H-M   'P 1'
#
loop_
_entity.id
_entity.type
_entity.pdbx_description
1 polymer ?
#
loop_
_entity_poly.entity_id
_entity_poly.type
_entity_poly.pdbx_seq_one_letter_code
_entity_poly.pdbx_strand_id
1 'polypeptide(L)'
;MNTHGPLLAEGDSSFSGSTITVMVCLLLTAAIIVAGASLQLVQGAKGGDATADHIHRFMAGVYIGWAPMFVWAGLTIRDHDHGPLIYLLTAPIFLGFAGRMLSLALRGLPVRPSEFLSFAALEFVLGCVIVIAHALG
;
A
#
# COMPACT_ATOMS: atom_id res chain seq x y z
N MET A 1 -31.84 34.58 -36.84
CA MET A 1 -31.58 33.19 -37.30
C MET A 1 -30.08 33.00 -37.19
N ASN A 2 -29.59 32.70 -35.98
CA ASN A 2 -28.15 32.63 -35.68
C ASN A 2 -27.75 31.18 -35.52
N THR A 3 -26.93 30.73 -36.46
CA THR A 3 -26.21 29.45 -36.48
C THR A 3 -25.04 29.53 -35.51
N HIS A 4 -25.22 29.04 -34.28
CA HIS A 4 -24.10 28.65 -33.43
C HIS A 4 -24.03 27.13 -33.45
N GLY A 5 -23.02 26.62 -34.16
CA GLY A 5 -22.70 25.20 -34.22
C GLY A 5 -22.38 24.62 -32.84
N PRO A 6 -22.45 23.29 -32.70
CA PRO A 6 -22.24 22.63 -31.42
C PRO A 6 -20.83 22.91 -30.93
N LEU A 7 -20.77 23.54 -29.77
CA LEU A 7 -19.58 23.72 -28.95
C LEU A 7 -18.95 22.35 -28.77
N LEU A 8 -17.78 22.15 -29.37
CA LEU A 8 -16.94 20.98 -29.11
C LEU A 8 -16.68 20.95 -27.61
N ALA A 9 -17.42 20.11 -26.90
CA ALA A 9 -17.01 19.64 -25.59
C ALA A 9 -15.80 18.74 -25.81
N GLU A 10 -14.63 19.35 -26.05
CA GLU A 10 -13.38 18.78 -25.60
C GLU A 10 -13.46 18.75 -24.08
N GLY A 11 -14.13 17.72 -23.58
CA GLY A 11 -13.96 17.31 -22.20
C GLY A 11 -12.53 16.83 -22.09
N ASP A 12 -11.62 17.76 -21.77
CA ASP A 12 -10.33 17.41 -21.21
C ASP A 12 -10.65 16.46 -20.07
N SER A 13 -10.36 15.17 -20.27
CA SER A 13 -10.27 14.18 -19.21
C SER A 13 -9.02 14.51 -18.40
N SER A 14 -9.02 15.71 -17.82
CA SER A 14 -8.01 16.20 -16.92
C SER A 14 -8.05 15.26 -15.73
N PHE A 15 -7.05 14.40 -15.68
CA PHE A 15 -6.76 13.58 -14.53
C PHE A 15 -6.84 14.45 -13.28
N SER A 16 -7.68 14.07 -12.33
CA SER A 16 -7.57 14.62 -10.98
C SER A 16 -6.20 14.20 -10.44
N GLY A 17 -5.36 15.17 -10.05
CA GLY A 17 -4.03 14.89 -9.48
C GLY A 17 -4.10 13.95 -8.27
N SER A 18 -5.25 13.92 -7.59
CA SER A 18 -5.56 12.96 -6.53
C SER A 18 -5.53 11.51 -7.03
N THR A 19 -6.21 11.18 -8.13
CA THR A 19 -6.26 9.83 -8.70
C THR A 19 -4.87 9.31 -9.08
N ILE A 20 -4.03 10.17 -9.66
CA ILE A 20 -2.63 9.85 -9.96
C ILE A 20 -1.86 9.56 -8.67
N THR A 21 -2.06 10.37 -7.63
CA THR A 21 -1.40 10.20 -6.33
C THR A 21 -1.75 8.86 -5.71
N VAL A 22 -3.03 8.49 -5.66
CA VAL A 22 -3.48 7.20 -5.11
C VAL A 22 -2.91 6.04 -5.92
N MET A 23 -2.97 6.11 -7.25
CA MET A 23 -2.37 5.10 -8.14
C MET A 23 -0.89 4.87 -7.82
N VAL A 24 -0.10 5.94 -7.77
CA VAL A 24 1.35 5.85 -7.49
C VAL A 24 1.58 5.26 -6.10
N CYS A 25 0.82 5.68 -5.08
CA CYS A 25 0.96 5.14 -3.74
C CYS A 25 0.62 3.65 -3.66
N LEU A 26 -0.42 3.19 -4.35
CA LEU A 26 -0.78 1.76 -4.41
C LEU A 26 0.31 0.93 -5.11
N LEU A 27 0.86 1.43 -6.22
CA LEU A 27 1.96 0.75 -6.92
C LEU A 27 3.25 0.71 -6.10
N LEU A 28 3.59 1.81 -5.41
CA LEU A 28 4.71 1.85 -4.48
C LEU A 28 4.51 0.87 -3.32
N THR A 29 3.29 0.80 -2.77
CA THR A 29 2.92 -0.18 -1.73
C THR A 29 3.20 -1.59 -2.22
N ALA A 30 2.74 -1.93 -3.43
CA ALA A 30 2.99 -3.24 -4.01
C ALA A 30 4.49 -3.55 -4.14
N ALA A 31 5.27 -2.59 -4.65
CA ALA A 31 6.72 -2.75 -4.83
C ALA A 31 7.45 -2.98 -3.49
N ILE A 32 7.09 -2.20 -2.45
CA ILE A 32 7.66 -2.33 -1.11
C ILE A 32 7.30 -3.69 -0.49
N ILE A 33 6.04 -4.12 -0.61
CA ILE A 33 5.58 -5.41 -0.10
C ILE A 33 6.34 -6.54 -0.78
N VAL A 34 6.46 -6.54 -2.10
CA VAL A 34 7.20 -7.58 -2.84
C VAL A 34 8.66 -7.60 -2.45
N ALA A 35 9.34 -6.44 -2.42
CA ALA A 35 10.75 -6.36 -2.06
C ALA A 35 10.98 -6.84 -0.62
N GLY A 36 10.19 -6.34 0.33
CA GLY A 36 10.31 -6.70 1.75
C GLY A 36 9.99 -8.17 2.01
N ALA A 37 8.93 -8.70 1.41
CA ALA A 37 8.54 -10.09 1.58
C ALA A 37 9.49 -11.07 0.87
N SER A 38 10.04 -10.70 -0.29
CA SER A 38 11.09 -11.49 -0.94
C SER A 38 12.33 -11.60 -0.06
N LEU A 39 12.70 -10.50 0.60
CA LEU A 39 13.80 -10.50 1.56
C LEU A 39 13.49 -11.39 2.78
N GLN A 40 12.26 -11.34 3.31
CA GLN A 40 11.82 -12.22 4.40
C GLN A 40 11.82 -13.70 4.00
N LEU A 41 11.43 -14.03 2.77
CA LEU A 41 11.49 -15.40 2.24
C LEU A 41 12.92 -15.94 2.17
N VAL A 42 13.86 -15.11 1.69
CA VAL A 42 15.27 -15.52 1.53
C VAL A 42 15.98 -15.59 2.88
N GLN A 43 15.73 -14.64 3.77
CA GLN A 43 16.44 -14.55 5.05
C GLN A 43 15.88 -15.47 6.13
N GLY A 44 14.58 -15.79 6.08
CA GLY A 44 13.92 -16.57 7.12
C GLY A 44 13.95 -15.91 8.50
N ALA A 45 13.58 -16.66 9.54
CA ALA A 45 13.63 -16.17 10.92
C ALA A 45 15.06 -16.26 11.49
N LYS A 46 15.82 -15.15 11.41
CA LYS A 46 17.17 -15.08 11.99
C LYS A 46 17.13 -15.24 13.51
N GLY A 47 17.65 -16.36 14.01
CA GLY A 47 17.74 -16.67 15.44
C GLY A 47 16.48 -17.29 16.06
N GLY A 48 15.52 -17.72 15.25
CA GLY A 48 14.32 -18.47 15.70
C GLY A 48 14.51 -19.99 15.62
N ASP A 49 13.55 -20.73 16.18
CA ASP A 49 13.43 -22.18 15.94
C ASP A 49 12.82 -22.46 14.55
N ALA A 50 12.74 -23.75 14.19
CA ALA A 50 12.14 -24.14 12.91
C ALA A 50 10.69 -23.64 12.76
N THR A 51 9.90 -23.64 13.84
CA THR A 51 8.53 -23.13 13.82
C THR A 51 8.46 -21.65 13.46
N ALA A 52 9.33 -20.83 14.05
CA ALA A 52 9.43 -19.42 13.74
C ALA A 52 9.82 -19.18 12.28
N ASP A 53 10.74 -19.97 11.73
CA ASP A 53 11.13 -19.88 10.31
C ASP A 53 9.98 -20.25 9.36
N HIS A 54 9.24 -21.34 9.66
CA HIS A 54 8.05 -21.74 8.91
C HIS A 54 7.01 -20.62 8.87
N ILE A 55 6.71 -19.99 10.03
CA ILE A 55 5.75 -18.88 10.11
C ILE A 55 6.27 -17.67 9.33
N HIS A 56 7.56 -17.34 9.47
CA HIS A 56 8.14 -16.16 8.81
C HIS A 56 8.07 -16.26 7.29
N ARG A 57 8.42 -17.42 6.73
CA ARG A 57 8.35 -17.67 5.29
C ARG A 57 6.92 -17.79 4.78
N PHE A 58 6.01 -18.38 5.57
CA PHE A 58 4.59 -18.40 5.24
C PHE A 58 4.01 -16.98 5.13
N MET A 59 4.26 -16.13 6.14
CA MET A 59 3.80 -14.74 6.15
C MET A 59 4.37 -13.95 4.97
N ALA A 60 5.64 -14.17 4.63
CA ALA A 60 6.25 -13.57 3.47
C ALA A 60 5.56 -14.00 2.15
N GLY A 61 5.21 -15.28 2.01
CA GLY A 61 4.39 -15.75 0.89
C GLY A 61 3.01 -15.10 0.82
N VAL A 62 2.32 -14.97 1.97
CA VAL A 62 1.03 -14.27 2.07
C VAL A 62 1.19 -12.82 1.60
N TYR A 63 2.18 -12.08 2.09
CA TYR A 63 2.41 -10.68 1.69
C TYR A 63 2.64 -10.53 0.18
N ILE A 64 3.42 -11.40 -0.45
CA ILE A 64 3.59 -11.40 -1.91
C ILE A 64 2.24 -11.65 -2.60
N GLY A 65 1.43 -12.57 -2.08
CA GLY A 65 0.10 -12.88 -2.62
C GLY A 65 -0.87 -11.69 -2.63
N TRP A 66 -0.70 -10.72 -1.74
CA TRP A 66 -1.49 -9.48 -1.73
C TRP A 66 -1.01 -8.44 -2.73
N ALA A 67 0.26 -8.46 -3.14
CA ALA A 67 0.82 -7.45 -4.04
C ALA A 67 0.08 -7.30 -5.39
N PRO A 68 -0.37 -8.39 -6.06
CA PRO A 68 -1.20 -8.27 -7.25
C PRO A 68 -2.48 -7.47 -7.05
N MET A 69 -3.10 -7.49 -5.86
CA MET A 69 -4.30 -6.70 -5.58
C MET A 69 -4.01 -5.20 -5.54
N PHE A 70 -2.88 -4.80 -4.94
CA PHE A 70 -2.43 -3.40 -4.95
C PHE A 70 -2.09 -2.92 -6.36
N VAL A 71 -1.44 -3.77 -7.17
CA VAL A 71 -1.16 -3.46 -8.58
C VAL A 71 -2.46 -3.31 -9.36
N TRP A 72 -3.37 -4.28 -9.25
CA TRP A 72 -4.64 -4.27 -9.96
C TRP A 72 -5.45 -3.03 -9.58
N ALA A 73 -5.63 -2.74 -8.29
CA ALA A 73 -6.36 -1.57 -7.84
C ALA A 73 -5.70 -0.25 -8.29
N GLY A 74 -4.36 -0.17 -8.27
CA GLY A 74 -3.65 0.99 -8.81
C GLY A 74 -3.91 1.19 -10.30
N LEU A 75 -3.93 0.12 -11.09
CA LEU A 75 -4.19 0.20 -12.53
C LEU A 75 -5.66 0.52 -12.86
N THR A 76 -6.61 -0.01 -12.09
CA THR A 76 -8.06 0.12 -12.36
C THR A 76 -8.72 1.31 -11.66
N ILE A 77 -8.01 2.04 -10.80
CA ILE A 77 -8.55 3.23 -10.11
C ILE A 77 -9.03 4.33 -11.07
N ARG A 78 -8.57 4.28 -12.31
CA ARG A 78 -8.96 5.21 -13.38
C ARG A 78 -10.31 4.87 -13.99
N ASP A 79 -10.66 3.60 -14.00
CA ASP A 79 -11.84 3.08 -14.70
C ASP A 79 -13.02 2.86 -13.75
N HIS A 80 -12.77 2.78 -12.44
CA HIS A 80 -13.74 2.33 -11.46
C HIS A 80 -13.82 3.24 -10.23
N ASP A 81 -15.06 3.65 -9.88
CA ASP A 81 -15.46 4.29 -8.62
C ASP A 81 -15.36 3.34 -7.41
N HIS A 82 -14.30 2.53 -7.33
CA HIS A 82 -14.07 1.58 -6.24
C HIS A 82 -13.55 2.27 -4.98
N GLY A 83 -14.24 3.31 -4.54
CA GLY A 83 -13.94 4.01 -3.28
C GLY A 83 -13.81 3.07 -2.08
N PRO A 84 -14.77 2.15 -1.80
CA PRO A 84 -14.66 1.24 -0.65
C PRO A 84 -13.48 0.27 -0.75
N LEU A 85 -13.03 -0.09 -1.95
CA LEU A 85 -11.90 -1.02 -2.12
C LEU A 85 -10.57 -0.39 -1.71
N ILE A 86 -10.39 0.92 -1.97
CA ILE A 86 -9.17 1.65 -1.60
C ILE A 86 -9.01 1.66 -0.08
N TYR A 87 -10.11 1.89 0.66
CA TYR A 87 -10.09 1.80 2.12
C TYR A 87 -9.76 0.38 2.60
N LEU A 88 -10.31 -0.64 1.94
CA LEU A 88 -10.05 -2.05 2.26
C LEU A 88 -8.59 -2.44 2.01
N LEU A 89 -7.95 -1.89 0.98
CA LEU A 89 -6.52 -2.07 0.69
C LEU A 89 -5.63 -1.26 1.63
N THR A 90 -6.13 -0.16 2.20
CA THR A 90 -5.37 0.63 3.17
C THR A 90 -5.41 -0.01 4.57
N ALA A 91 -6.50 -0.71 4.92
CA ALA A 91 -6.63 -1.42 6.19
C ALA A 91 -5.44 -2.34 6.54
N PRO A 92 -4.93 -3.22 5.65
CA PRO A 92 -3.77 -4.06 5.95
C PRO A 92 -2.47 -3.24 6.13
N ILE A 93 -2.33 -2.07 5.50
CA ILE A 93 -1.18 -1.18 5.71
C ILE A 93 -1.18 -0.65 7.14
N PHE A 94 -2.34 -0.17 7.62
CA PHE A 94 -2.50 0.26 9.01
C PHE A 94 -2.34 -0.89 10.01
N LEU A 95 -2.82 -2.08 9.65
CA LEU A 95 -2.65 -3.26 10.51
C LEU A 95 -1.18 -3.67 10.63
N GLY A 96 -0.38 -3.49 9.57
CA GLY A 96 1.08 -3.64 9.59
C GLY A 96 1.73 -2.66 10.58
N PHE A 97 1.39 -1.38 10.48
CA PHE A 97 1.85 -0.36 11.42
C PHE A 97 1.45 -0.67 12.86
N ALA A 98 0.18 -1.03 13.10
CA ALA A 98 -0.32 -1.38 14.42
C ALA A 98 0.40 -2.62 14.99
N GLY A 99 0.65 -3.64 14.17
CA GLY A 99 1.42 -4.82 14.54
C GLY A 99 2.85 -4.47 14.95
N ARG A 100 3.50 -3.53 14.25
CA ARG A 100 4.81 -3.00 14.64
C ARG A 100 4.74 -2.25 15.97
N MET A 101 3.78 -1.35 16.16
CA MET A 101 3.64 -0.63 17.43
C MET A 101 3.37 -1.57 18.60
N LEU A 102 2.56 -2.61 18.39
CA LEU A 102 2.32 -3.65 19.39
C LEU A 102 3.61 -4.43 19.72
N SER A 103 4.41 -4.78 18.70
CA SER A 103 5.71 -5.42 18.90
C SER A 103 6.67 -4.55 19.72
N LEU A 104 6.75 -3.25 19.44
CA LEU A 104 7.53 -2.30 20.25
C LEU A 104 7.02 -2.21 21.68
N ALA A 105 5.70 -2.14 21.87
CA ALA A 105 5.09 -2.04 23.19
C ALA A 105 5.36 -3.29 24.05
N LEU A 106 5.38 -4.47 23.43
CA LEU A 106 5.56 -5.74 24.14
C LEU A 106 7.02 -6.16 24.32
N ARG A 107 7.88 -5.91 23.33
CA ARG A 107 9.26 -6.43 23.29
C ARG A 107 10.34 -5.35 23.25
N GLY A 108 9.96 -4.08 23.23
CA GLY A 108 10.90 -2.96 23.16
C GLY A 108 11.53 -2.80 21.78
N LEU A 109 12.66 -2.08 21.73
CA LEU A 109 13.35 -1.76 20.48
C LEU A 109 14.03 -3.00 19.88
N PRO A 110 13.85 -3.27 18.58
CA PRO A 110 14.58 -4.33 17.89
C PRO A 110 16.05 -3.96 17.72
N VAL A 111 16.89 -4.97 17.44
CA VAL A 111 18.35 -4.85 17.21
C VAL A 111 18.69 -3.79 16.15
N ARG A 112 17.79 -3.56 15.19
CA ARG A 112 17.91 -2.53 14.15
C ARG A 112 16.73 -1.56 14.22
N PRO A 113 16.76 -0.58 15.13
CA PRO A 113 15.63 0.29 15.38
C PRO A 113 15.36 1.24 14.22
N SER A 114 16.38 1.64 13.46
CA SER A 114 16.25 2.52 12.29
C SER A 114 15.44 1.87 11.17
N GLU A 115 15.77 0.62 10.80
CA GLU A 115 15.03 -0.14 9.77
C GLU A 115 13.57 -0.31 10.19
N PHE A 116 13.35 -0.70 11.45
CA PHE A 116 12.02 -0.92 12.00
C PHE A 116 11.15 0.36 11.95
N LEU A 117 11.70 1.48 12.43
CA LEU A 117 10.96 2.74 12.51
C LEU A 117 10.74 3.34 11.12
N SER A 118 11.68 3.15 10.19
CA SER A 118 11.53 3.62 8.80
C SER A 118 10.37 2.92 8.11
N PHE A 119 10.25 1.60 8.25
CA PHE A 119 9.11 0.86 7.69
C PHE A 119 7.79 1.22 8.38
N ALA A 120 7.79 1.39 9.71
CA ALA A 120 6.59 1.83 10.43
C ALA A 120 6.13 3.24 9.98
N ALA A 121 7.07 4.17 9.84
CA ALA A 121 6.77 5.50 9.33
C ALA A 121 6.26 5.45 7.88
N LEU A 122 6.86 4.61 7.04
CA LEU A 122 6.43 4.42 5.65
C LEU A 122 5.01 3.85 5.56
N GLU A 123 4.68 2.81 6.34
CA GLU A 123 3.35 2.22 6.42
C GLU A 123 2.31 3.27 6.85
N PHE A 124 2.62 4.07 7.89
CA PHE A 124 1.73 5.11 8.36
C PHE A 124 1.53 6.24 7.35
N VAL A 125 2.62 6.81 6.82
CA VAL A 125 2.57 7.93 5.86
C VAL A 125 1.85 7.50 4.59
N LEU A 126 2.15 6.32 4.05
CA LEU A 126 1.54 5.82 2.83
C LEU A 126 0.04 5.58 3.01
N GLY A 127 -0.38 5.01 4.15
CA GLY A 127 -1.78 4.86 4.49
C GLY A 127 -2.52 6.19 4.61
N CYS A 128 -1.93 7.18 5.29
CA CYS A 128 -2.49 8.52 5.39
C CYS A 128 -2.62 9.22 4.04
N VAL A 129 -1.58 9.15 3.19
CA VAL A 129 -1.59 9.79 1.86
C VAL A 129 -2.65 9.17 0.97
N ILE A 130 -2.80 7.83 0.95
CA ILE A 130 -3.82 7.15 0.16
C ILE A 130 -5.23 7.59 0.57
N VAL A 131 -5.52 7.61 1.89
CA VAL A 131 -6.84 7.99 2.42
C VAL A 131 -7.14 9.46 2.16
N ILE A 132 -6.19 10.36 2.44
CA ILE A 132 -6.39 11.80 2.27
C ILE A 132 -6.55 12.13 0.79
N ALA A 133 -5.69 11.59 -0.08
CA ALA A 133 -5.81 11.81 -1.52
C ALA A 133 -7.18 11.33 -2.00
N HIS A 134 -7.57 10.10 -1.68
CA HIS A 134 -8.85 9.56 -2.11
C HIS A 134 -10.06 10.34 -1.55
N ALA A 135 -9.98 10.89 -0.33
CA ALA A 135 -11.05 11.71 0.24
C ALA A 135 -11.15 13.13 -0.37
N LEU A 136 -10.06 13.63 -0.97
CA LEU A 136 -9.99 14.97 -1.60
C LEU A 136 -10.19 14.94 -3.12
N GLY A 137 -10.14 13.76 -3.74
CA GLY A 137 -10.32 13.54 -5.18
C GLY A 137 -11.76 13.27 -5.53
#